data_AF-A0A6J6B4S5-F1
#
_entry.id   AF-A0A6J6B4S5-F1
#
_cell.length_a   1.000
_cell.length_b   1.000
_cell.length_c   1.000
_cell.angle_alpha   90.00
_cell.angle_beta   90.00
_cell.angle_gamma   90.00
#
_symmetry.space_group_name_H-M   'P 1'
#
loop_
_entity.id
_entity.type
_entity.pdbx_description
1 polymer ?
#
loop_
_entity_poly.entity_id
_entity_poly.type
_entity_poly.pdbx_seq_one_letter_code
_entity_poly.pdbx_strand_id
1 'polypeptide(L)'
;MLTKEIDVFIQLSLDGDPARGGVSADNLSHLAEEISALNHINILGLMCVLPLGVEPKVGFTKVAEIHRDFQKAFPNASYLSAGMSGDFEIAVDCGATHIRVGSQILGPRSTHG
;
A
#
# COMPACT_ATOMS: atom_id res chain seq x y z
N MET A 1 -16.98 -19.03 9.16
CA MET A 1 -17.41 -17.85 8.38
C MET A 1 -17.03 -16.60 9.14
N LEU A 2 -16.49 -15.59 8.46
CA LEU A 2 -16.32 -14.26 9.05
C LEU A 2 -17.71 -13.68 9.33
N THR A 3 -17.95 -13.19 10.54
CA THR A 3 -19.23 -12.56 10.94
C THR A 3 -19.15 -11.04 10.90
N LYS A 4 -17.97 -10.50 10.59
CA LYS A 4 -17.67 -9.07 10.55
C LYS A 4 -16.95 -8.76 9.24
N GLU A 5 -17.31 -7.63 8.64
CA GLU A 5 -16.59 -7.07 7.49
C GLU A 5 -15.16 -6.70 7.89
N ILE A 6 -14.21 -7.06 7.04
CA ILE A 6 -12.79 -6.77 7.20
C ILE A 6 -12.35 -5.81 6.12
N ASP A 7 -11.88 -4.65 6.57
CA ASP A 7 -11.24 -3.65 5.74
C ASP A 7 -9.81 -4.06 5.39
N VAL A 8 -9.47 -4.03 4.10
CA VAL A 8 -8.17 -4.45 3.59
C VAL A 8 -7.57 -3.44 2.62
N PHE A 9 -6.24 -3.39 2.58
CA PHE A 9 -5.50 -2.77 1.48
C PHE A 9 -4.89 -3.87 0.60
N ILE A 10 -4.86 -3.66 -0.71
CA ILE A 10 -4.08 -4.52 -1.61
C ILE A 10 -2.65 -4.00 -1.66
N GLN A 11 -1.68 -4.85 -1.32
CA GLN A 11 -0.28 -4.47 -1.41
C GLN A 11 0.19 -4.52 -2.87
N LEU A 12 0.56 -3.36 -3.42
CA LEU A 12 1.18 -3.18 -4.72
C LEU A 12 2.71 -3.35 -4.62
N SER A 13 3.26 -4.15 -5.53
CA SER A 13 4.69 -4.28 -5.76
C SER A 13 5.09 -3.50 -7.03
N LEU A 14 6.13 -2.67 -6.93
CA LEU A 14 6.71 -1.94 -8.06
C LEU A 14 7.81 -2.72 -8.79
N ASP A 15 8.33 -3.78 -8.17
CA ASP A 15 9.53 -4.49 -8.63
C ASP A 15 9.35 -6.02 -8.70
N GLY A 16 8.20 -6.53 -8.23
CA GLY A 16 7.91 -7.96 -8.19
C GLY A 16 8.76 -8.76 -7.20
N ASP A 17 9.49 -8.11 -6.28
CA ASP A 17 10.36 -8.83 -5.33
C ASP A 17 9.53 -9.63 -4.32
N PRO A 18 9.61 -10.97 -4.33
CA PRO A 18 8.82 -11.82 -3.45
C PRO A 18 9.15 -11.61 -1.96
N ALA A 19 10.34 -11.08 -1.63
CA ALA A 19 10.71 -10.79 -0.24
C ALA A 19 9.97 -9.56 0.32
N ARG A 20 9.57 -8.61 -0.53
CA ARG A 20 8.66 -7.50 -0.16
C ARG A 20 7.21 -7.93 -0.26
N GLY A 21 6.88 -8.81 -1.22
CA GLY A 21 5.53 -9.25 -1.50
C GLY A 21 4.69 -8.19 -2.22
N GLY A 22 3.42 -8.52 -2.45
CA GLY A 22 2.48 -7.68 -3.18
C GLY A 22 2.27 -8.11 -4.64
N VAL A 23 1.21 -7.59 -5.24
CA VAL A 23 0.81 -7.86 -6.62
C VAL A 23 1.43 -6.84 -7.57
N SER A 24 1.79 -7.24 -8.78
CA SER A 24 2.22 -6.30 -9.83
C SER A 24 1.05 -5.44 -10.30
N ALA A 25 1.34 -4.28 -10.90
CA ALA A 25 0.32 -3.41 -11.48
C ALA A 25 -0.54 -4.15 -12.54
N ASP A 26 0.09 -5.02 -13.34
CA ASP A 26 -0.60 -5.78 -14.39
C ASP A 26 -1.63 -6.78 -13.85
N ASN A 27 -1.42 -7.31 -12.64
CA ASN A 27 -2.30 -8.29 -12.00
C ASN A 27 -3.24 -7.65 -10.96
N LEU A 28 -3.10 -6.35 -10.70
CA LEU A 28 -3.79 -5.65 -9.62
C LEU A 28 -5.31 -5.69 -9.80
N SER A 29 -5.81 -5.38 -11.00
CA SER A 29 -7.25 -5.37 -11.27
C SER A 29 -7.87 -6.76 -11.11
N HIS A 30 -7.21 -7.79 -11.63
CA HIS A 30 -7.69 -9.17 -11.52
C HIS A 30 -7.81 -9.60 -10.05
N LEU A 31 -6.78 -9.34 -9.24
CA LEU A 31 -6.82 -9.64 -7.81
C LEU A 31 -7.95 -8.87 -7.09
N ALA A 32 -8.14 -7.58 -7.42
CA ALA A 32 -9.19 -6.77 -6.81
C ALA A 32 -10.59 -7.27 -7.18
N GLU A 33 -10.81 -7.77 -8.39
CA GLU A 33 -12.06 -8.42 -8.80
C GLU A 33 -12.32 -9.69 -7.99
N GLU A 34 -11.31 -10.55 -7.83
CA GLU A 34 -11.42 -11.77 -7.02
C GLU A 34 -11.74 -11.47 -5.56
N ILE A 35 -11.06 -10.46 -4.97
CA ILE A 35 -11.32 -10.04 -3.59
C ILE A 35 -12.72 -9.44 -3.46
N SER A 36 -13.17 -8.65 -4.42
CA SER A 36 -14.51 -8.03 -4.41
C SER A 36 -15.64 -9.06 -4.49
N ALA A 37 -15.37 -10.27 -5.00
CA ALA A 37 -16.32 -11.38 -4.99
C ALA A 37 -16.42 -12.09 -3.62
N LEU A 38 -15.49 -11.82 -2.70
CA LEU A 38 -15.52 -12.39 -1.35
C LEU A 38 -16.51 -11.64 -0.47
N ASN A 39 -17.39 -12.39 0.20
CA ASN A 39 -18.25 -11.80 1.22
C ASN A 39 -17.41 -11.31 2.41
N HIS A 40 -17.78 -10.16 2.97
CA HIS A 40 -17.18 -9.56 4.18
C HIS A 40 -15.75 -9.02 4.02
N ILE A 41 -15.27 -8.79 2.80
CA ILE A 41 -14.01 -8.09 2.57
C ILE A 41 -14.30 -6.76 1.87
N ASN A 42 -13.81 -5.66 2.43
CA ASN A 42 -13.95 -4.33 1.87
C ASN A 42 -12.57 -3.80 1.47
N ILE A 43 -12.38 -3.53 0.18
CA ILE A 43 -11.12 -2.98 -0.34
C ILE A 43 -11.11 -1.48 -0.11
N LEU A 44 -10.30 -1.05 0.85
CA LEU A 44 -10.10 0.35 1.21
C LEU A 44 -9.23 1.11 0.21
N GLY A 45 -8.32 0.41 -0.48
CA GLY A 45 -7.34 1.04 -1.35
C GLY A 45 -6.05 0.25 -1.49
N LEU A 46 -4.96 0.95 -1.81
CA LEU A 46 -3.66 0.33 -2.06
C LEU A 46 -2.69 0.57 -0.92
N MET A 47 -1.76 -0.37 -0.75
CA MET A 47 -0.60 -0.26 0.13
C MET A 47 0.68 -0.46 -0.67
N CYS A 48 1.72 0.31 -0.40
CA CYS A 48 3.01 0.10 -1.04
C CYS A 48 4.18 0.30 -0.07
N VAL A 49 5.22 -0.52 -0.25
CA VAL A 49 6.57 -0.32 0.29
C VAL A 49 7.48 -0.13 -0.92
N LEU A 50 8.19 1.00 -0.98
CA LEU A 50 9.08 1.28 -2.11
C LEU A 50 10.23 0.27 -2.16
N PRO A 51 10.69 -0.10 -3.36
CA PRO A 51 11.92 -0.87 -3.54
C PRO A 51 13.12 -0.16 -2.90
N LEU A 52 14.12 -0.93 -2.46
CA LEU A 52 15.37 -0.37 -1.97
C LEU A 52 16.08 0.41 -3.09
N GLY A 53 16.62 1.58 -2.76
CA GLY A 53 17.38 2.41 -3.69
C GLY A 53 16.53 3.23 -4.67
N VAL A 54 15.20 3.08 -4.64
CA VAL A 54 14.30 3.98 -5.40
C VAL A 54 14.20 5.32 -4.67
N GLU A 55 14.39 6.40 -5.41
CA GLU A 55 14.20 7.75 -4.89
C GLU A 55 12.71 7.94 -4.49
N PRO A 56 12.42 8.38 -3.25
CA PRO A 56 11.05 8.40 -2.73
C PRO A 56 10.05 9.19 -3.57
N LYS A 57 10.42 10.37 -4.11
CA LYS A 57 9.49 11.18 -4.91
C LYS A 57 9.12 10.48 -6.21
N VAL A 58 10.08 9.88 -6.90
CA VAL A 58 9.86 9.08 -8.11
C VAL A 58 8.98 7.87 -7.78
N GLY A 59 9.31 7.13 -6.73
CA GLY A 59 8.57 5.95 -6.29
C GLY A 59 7.11 6.28 -5.95
N PHE A 60 6.87 7.23 -5.06
CA PHE A 60 5.52 7.56 -4.62
C PHE A 60 4.68 8.26 -5.71
N THR A 61 5.30 9.03 -6.61
CA THR A 61 4.59 9.55 -7.79
C THR A 61 4.06 8.40 -8.63
N LYS A 62 4.87 7.36 -8.86
CA LYS A 62 4.43 6.18 -9.62
C LYS A 62 3.30 5.42 -8.92
N VAL A 63 3.38 5.26 -7.60
CA VAL A 63 2.31 4.64 -6.80
C VAL A 63 1.01 5.45 -6.90
N ALA A 64 1.08 6.78 -6.83
CA ALA A 64 -0.08 7.66 -6.92
C ALA A 64 -0.76 7.58 -8.31
N GLU A 65 0.03 7.47 -9.39
CA GLU A 65 -0.50 7.26 -10.73
C GLU A 65 -1.28 5.93 -10.83
N ILE A 66 -0.67 4.84 -10.34
CA ILE A 66 -1.30 3.51 -10.34
C ILE A 66 -2.57 3.53 -9.49
N HIS A 67 -2.54 4.17 -8.32
CA HIS A 67 -3.70 4.29 -7.43
C HIS A 67 -4.85 5.05 -8.10
N ARG A 68 -4.56 6.19 -8.74
CA ARG A 68 -5.56 6.97 -9.47
C ARG A 68 -6.19 6.19 -10.62
N ASP A 69 -5.39 5.40 -11.35
CA ASP A 69 -5.92 4.55 -12.41
C ASP A 69 -6.76 3.39 -11.86
N PHE A 70 -6.33 2.77 -10.75
CA PHE A 70 -7.06 1.73 -10.05
C PHE A 70 -8.44 2.23 -9.55
N GLN A 71 -8.51 3.46 -9.03
CA GLN A 71 -9.76 4.07 -8.56
C GLN A 71 -10.81 4.26 -9.67
N LYS A 72 -10.43 4.28 -10.96
CA LYS A 72 -11.40 4.34 -12.06
C LYS A 72 -12.30 3.10 -12.11
N ALA A 73 -11.75 1.93 -11.75
CA ALA A 73 -12.49 0.67 -11.68
C ALA A 73 -13.03 0.40 -10.26
N PHE A 74 -12.31 0.84 -9.22
CA PHE A 74 -12.66 0.62 -7.82
C PHE A 74 -12.79 1.96 -7.07
N PRO A 75 -13.87 2.73 -7.29
CA PRO A 75 -13.98 4.11 -6.78
C PRO A 75 -14.00 4.22 -5.25
N ASN A 76 -14.44 3.17 -4.55
CA ASN A 76 -14.45 3.13 -3.09
C ASN A 76 -13.06 2.86 -2.48
N ALA A 77 -12.11 2.36 -3.27
CA ALA A 77 -10.76 2.01 -2.85
C ALA A 77 -9.85 3.27 -2.80
N SER A 78 -10.28 4.26 -2.02
CA SER A 78 -9.79 5.64 -2.06
C SER A 78 -8.58 5.93 -1.17
N TYR A 79 -8.21 4.99 -0.29
CA TYR A 79 -7.11 5.19 0.62
C TYR A 79 -5.78 4.68 0.05
N LEU A 80 -4.71 5.40 0.35
CA LEU A 80 -3.35 5.00 0.02
C LEU A 80 -2.53 4.86 1.31
N SER A 81 -2.08 3.64 1.59
CA SER A 81 -1.15 3.32 2.69
C SER A 81 0.27 3.30 2.16
N ALA A 82 1.02 4.37 2.39
CA ALA A 82 2.39 4.54 1.89
C ALA A 82 3.19 5.45 2.83
N GLY A 83 4.51 5.31 2.80
CA GLY A 83 5.39 6.07 3.68
C GLY A 83 5.66 5.38 5.02
N MET A 84 6.92 5.35 5.39
CA MET A 84 7.46 4.87 6.66
C MET A 84 8.29 5.98 7.31
N SER A 85 8.89 5.72 8.48
CA SER A 85 9.65 6.74 9.24
C SER A 85 10.63 7.57 8.38
N GLY A 86 11.26 6.99 7.35
CA GLY A 86 12.26 7.69 6.54
C GLY A 86 11.74 8.55 5.40
N ASP A 87 10.47 8.39 5.00
CA ASP A 87 9.97 8.92 3.73
C ASP A 87 8.48 9.33 3.74
N PHE A 88 7.83 9.31 4.91
CA PHE A 88 6.39 9.57 5.02
C PHE A 88 5.97 10.97 4.57
N GLU A 89 6.80 12.01 4.76
CA GLU A 89 6.48 13.38 4.32
C GLU A 89 6.31 13.43 2.80
N ILE A 90 7.23 12.80 2.07
CA ILE A 90 7.18 12.70 0.61
C ILE A 90 5.99 11.85 0.18
N ALA A 91 5.67 10.78 0.92
CA ALA A 91 4.49 9.98 0.67
C ALA A 91 3.20 10.80 0.80
N VAL A 92 3.08 11.63 1.85
CA VAL A 92 1.93 12.53 2.08
C VAL A 92 1.81 13.55 0.95
N ASP A 93 2.91 14.17 0.52
CA ASP A 93 2.94 15.08 -0.64
C ASP A 93 2.49 14.41 -1.95
N CYS A 94 2.60 13.09 -2.03
CA CYS A 94 2.15 12.28 -3.17
C CYS A 94 0.76 11.65 -2.95
N GLY A 95 0.05 12.00 -1.88
CA GLY A 95 -1.33 11.57 -1.63
C GLY A 95 -1.51 10.38 -0.69
N ALA A 96 -0.47 10.00 0.08
CA ALA A 96 -0.64 9.00 1.13
C ALA A 96 -1.65 9.48 2.19
N THR A 97 -2.61 8.61 2.50
CA THR A 97 -3.66 8.83 3.51
C THR A 97 -3.35 8.12 4.83
N HIS A 98 -2.53 7.07 4.77
CA HIS A 98 -2.11 6.26 5.91
C HIS A 98 -0.59 6.11 5.86
N ILE A 99 0.10 6.60 6.89
CA ILE A 99 1.55 6.46 7.06
C ILE A 99 1.87 5.42 8.12
N ARG A 100 3.04 4.78 8.05
CA ARG A 100 3.45 3.68 8.94
C ARG A 100 4.75 4.03 9.66
N VAL A 101 4.64 4.82 10.72
CA VAL A 101 5.80 5.33 11.48
C VAL A 101 6.03 4.48 12.72
N GLY A 102 7.21 3.87 12.82
CA GLY A 102 7.60 3.01 13.94
C GLY A 102 8.77 3.59 14.73
N SER A 103 9.97 3.49 14.15
CA SER A 103 11.24 3.89 14.80
C SER A 103 11.31 5.36 15.23
N GLN A 104 10.64 6.27 14.54
CA GLN A 104 10.58 7.68 14.97
C GLN A 104 9.67 7.90 16.18
N ILE A 105 8.73 7.00 16.45
CA ILE A 105 7.84 7.06 17.62
C ILE A 105 8.44 6.25 18.78
N LEU A 106 8.87 5.01 18.51
CA LEU A 106 9.29 4.04 19.52
C LEU A 106 10.80 4.00 19.77
N GLY A 107 11.59 4.68 18.94
CA GLY A 107 13.05 4.59 18.96
C GLY A 107 13.58 3.32 18.25
N PRO A 108 14.92 3.15 18.22
CA PRO A 108 15.54 1.96 17.65
C PRO A 108 15.21 0.71 18.47
N ARG A 109 15.22 -0.45 17.83
CA ARG A 109 14.97 -1.73 18.50
C ARG A 109 16.11 -2.02 19.46
N SER A 110 15.81 -2.18 20.75
CA SER A 110 16.79 -2.60 21.76
C SER A 110 17.27 -4.02 21.46
N THR A 111 18.57 -4.20 21.23
CA THR A 111 19.18 -5.54 21.16
C THR A 111 19.29 -6.08 22.58
N HIS A 112 18.28 -6.80 23.03
CA HIS A 112 18.45 -7.67 24.20
C HIS A 112 19.31 -8.85 23.71
N GLY A 113 20.56 -8.90 24.18
CA GLY A 113 21.46 -10.03 23.97
C GLY A 113 21.07 -11.26 24.78
#